data_AF-A0A3N5FME0-F1
#
_entry.id   AF-A0A3N5FME0-F1
#
_cell.length_a   1.000
_cell.length_b   1.000
_cell.length_c   1.000
_cell.angle_alpha   90.00
_cell.angle_beta   90.00
_cell.angle_gamma   90.00
#
_symmetry.space_group_name_H-M   'P 1'
#
loop_
_entity.id
_entity.type
_entity.pdbx_description
1 polymer ?
#
loop_
_entity_poly.entity_id
_entity_poly.type
_entity_poly.pdbx_seq_one_letter_code
_entity_poly.pdbx_strand_id
1 'polypeptide(L)'
;MFFLKHFTEAPFLKKAMYAVLAVMVILNFLILPHHPHFGAERIPGFWALFGLGVAVALSRLAKGAAHTFLGKETDFYEKHEK
;
A
#
# COMPACT_ATOMS: atom_id res chain seq x y z
N MET A 1 11.27 -15.02 1.20
CA MET A 1 11.91 -14.40 0.02
C MET A 1 11.78 -15.23 -1.27
N PHE A 2 11.59 -16.56 -1.17
CA PHE A 2 11.32 -17.44 -2.33
C PHE A 2 9.95 -17.19 -3.00
N PHE A 3 8.94 -16.78 -2.23
CA PHE A 3 7.55 -16.62 -2.70
C PHE A 3 7.30 -15.40 -3.62
N LEU A 4 8.17 -14.37 -3.60
CA LEU A 4 8.03 -13.21 -4.49
C LEU A 4 8.55 -13.46 -5.92
N LYS A 5 9.31 -14.54 -6.14
CA LYS A 5 10.04 -14.75 -7.39
C LYS A 5 9.16 -15.32 -8.52
N HIS A 6 8.00 -15.90 -8.21
CA HIS A 6 7.13 -16.56 -9.20
C HIS A 6 5.99 -15.68 -9.74
N PHE A 7 5.71 -14.51 -9.13
CA PHE A 7 4.71 -13.57 -9.66
C PHE A 7 5.20 -12.78 -10.89
N THR A 8 6.48 -12.93 -11.27
CA THR A 8 7.19 -12.06 -12.21
C THR A 8 7.41 -12.62 -13.61
N GLU A 9 6.80 -13.75 -13.96
CA GLU A 9 7.01 -14.42 -15.25
C GLU A 9 6.15 -13.85 -16.40
N ALA A 10 5.21 -12.93 -16.13
CA ALA A 10 4.37 -12.28 -17.13
C ALA A 10 4.73 -10.78 -17.28
N PRO A 11 5.82 -10.43 -17.99
CA PRO A 11 6.26 -9.03 -18.12
C PRO A 11 5.21 -8.14 -18.78
N PHE A 12 4.35 -8.71 -19.62
CA PHE A 12 3.22 -8.02 -20.22
C PHE A 12 2.17 -7.60 -19.19
N LEU A 13 1.72 -8.52 -18.33
CA LEU A 13 0.68 -8.24 -17.35
C LEU A 13 1.14 -7.19 -16.34
N LYS A 14 2.39 -7.25 -15.91
CA LYS A 14 3.00 -6.22 -15.04
C LYS A 14 2.96 -4.84 -15.72
N LYS A 15 3.37 -4.74 -16.99
CA LYS A 15 3.33 -3.47 -17.74
C LYS A 15 1.89 -2.97 -17.93
N ALA A 16 0.96 -3.87 -18.24
CA ALA A 16 -0.46 -3.55 -18.38
C ALA A 16 -1.05 -3.00 -17.07
N MET A 17 -0.74 -3.62 -15.92
CA MET A 17 -1.18 -3.11 -14.63
C MET A 17 -0.63 -1.71 -14.34
N TYR A 18 0.66 -1.45 -14.59
CA TYR A 18 1.23 -0.11 -14.43
C TYR A 18 0.64 0.91 -15.40
N ALA A 19 0.33 0.50 -16.63
CA ALA A 19 -0.33 1.37 -17.61
C ALA A 19 -1.75 1.75 -17.15
N VAL A 20 -2.54 0.79 -16.69
CA VAL A 20 -3.88 1.04 -16.13
C VAL A 20 -3.79 1.95 -14.91
N LEU A 21 -2.83 1.71 -14.02
CA LEU A 21 -2.59 2.57 -12.85
C LEU A 21 -2.28 4.02 -13.28
N ALA A 22 -1.41 4.22 -14.27
CA ALA A 22 -1.06 5.53 -14.79
C ALA A 22 -2.26 6.24 -15.40
N VAL A 23 -3.07 5.54 -16.20
CA VAL A 23 -4.32 6.08 -16.76
C VAL A 23 -5.28 6.51 -15.64
N MET A 24 -5.43 5.68 -14.59
CA MET A 24 -6.31 6.00 -13.46
C MET A 24 -5.85 7.26 -12.71
N VAL A 25 -4.53 7.43 -12.55
CA VAL A 25 -3.95 8.64 -11.94
C VAL A 25 -4.25 9.86 -12.81
N ILE A 26 -4.03 9.77 -14.13
CA ILE A 26 -4.33 10.87 -15.06
C ILE A 26 -5.81 11.26 -15.02
N LEU A 27 -6.71 10.28 -15.04
CA LEU A 27 -8.16 10.51 -14.93
C LEU A 27 -8.54 11.21 -13.62
N ASN A 28 -7.81 10.95 -12.53
CA ASN A 28 -8.03 11.63 -11.24
C ASN A 28 -7.73 13.13 -11.28
N PHE A 29 -6.89 13.58 -12.23
CA PHE A 29 -6.65 15.01 -12.46
C PHE A 29 -7.66 15.63 -13.44
N LEU A 30 -8.23 14.83 -14.35
CA LEU A 30 -9.17 15.31 -15.37
C LEU A 30 -10.63 15.36 -14.86
N ILE A 31 -11.02 14.43 -14.00
CA ILE A 31 -12.38 14.33 -13.47
C ILE A 31 -12.41 14.95 -12.08
N LEU A 32 -12.72 16.25 -12.02
CA LEU A 32 -12.89 16.97 -10.75
C LEU A 32 -14.32 16.77 -10.20
N PRO A 33 -14.49 16.59 -8.87
CA PRO A 33 -15.81 16.51 -8.27
C PRO A 33 -16.62 17.79 -8.57
N HIS A 34 -17.82 17.64 -9.14
CA HIS A 34 -18.69 18.77 -9.47
C HIS A 34 -19.29 19.43 -8.23
N HIS A 35 -19.31 18.72 -7.09
CA HIS A 35 -19.69 19.24 -5.77
C HIS A 35 -18.64 18.84 -4.72
N PRO A 36 -17.60 19.65 -4.50
CA PRO A 36 -16.66 19.43 -3.41
C PRO A 36 -17.35 19.69 -2.07
N HIS A 37 -17.47 18.66 -1.23
CA HIS A 37 -17.98 18.77 0.15
C HIS A 37 -16.87 19.20 1.13
N PHE A 38 -15.61 18.99 0.77
CA PHE A 38 -14.43 19.36 1.54
C PHE A 38 -13.49 20.26 0.72
N GLY A 39 -12.87 21.26 1.34
CA GLY A 39 -12.00 22.22 0.64
C GLY A 39 -10.79 21.58 -0.07
N ALA A 40 -10.31 20.44 0.44
CA ALA A 40 -9.23 19.67 -0.15
C ALA A 40 -9.64 18.85 -1.39
N GLU A 41 -10.94 18.56 -1.57
CA GLU A 41 -11.46 17.84 -2.75
C GLU A 41 -11.42 18.66 -4.03
N ARG A 42 -11.24 19.99 -3.93
CA ARG A 42 -10.96 20.86 -5.07
C ARG A 42 -9.59 20.60 -5.71
N ILE A 43 -8.66 19.99 -4.97
CA ILE A 43 -7.30 19.76 -5.48
C ILE A 43 -7.34 18.50 -6.36
N PRO A 44 -7.07 18.62 -7.68
CA PRO A 44 -7.01 17.45 -8.55
C PRO A 44 -5.90 16.51 -8.06
N GLY A 45 -6.18 15.21 -7.96
CA GLY A 45 -5.21 14.23 -7.45
C GLY A 45 -5.15 14.08 -5.93
N PHE A 46 -5.91 14.85 -5.13
CA PHE A 46 -5.89 14.75 -3.67
C PHE A 46 -6.18 13.34 -3.17
N TRP A 47 -7.22 12.71 -3.71
CA TRP A 47 -7.65 11.36 -3.32
C TRP A 47 -6.60 10.30 -3.64
N ALA A 48 -5.90 10.42 -4.77
CA ALA A 48 -4.80 9.51 -5.12
C ALA A 48 -3.62 9.63 -4.15
N LEU A 49 -3.22 10.85 -3.81
CA LEU A 49 -2.14 11.11 -2.85
C LEU A 49 -2.52 10.69 -1.43
N PHE A 50 -3.74 11.00 -0.99
CA PHE A 50 -4.25 10.61 0.32
C PHE A 50 -4.32 9.08 0.45
N GLY A 51 -4.91 8.39 -0.52
CA GLY A 51 -5.00 6.93 -0.51
C GLY A 51 -3.62 6.27 -0.47
N LEU A 52 -2.68 6.76 -1.29
CA LEU A 52 -1.30 6.25 -1.29
C LEU A 52 -0.59 6.51 0.05
N GLY A 53 -0.69 7.73 0.57
CA GLY A 53 -0.08 8.13 1.84
C GLY A 53 -0.62 7.32 3.01
N VAL A 54 -1.95 7.17 3.11
CA VAL A 54 -2.61 6.37 4.15
C VAL A 54 -2.24 4.89 4.01
N ALA A 55 -2.19 4.33 2.80
CA ALA A 55 -1.78 2.94 2.61
C ALA A 55 -0.34 2.68 3.10
N VAL A 56 0.60 3.58 2.78
CA VAL A 56 1.99 3.48 3.26
C VAL A 56 2.07 3.64 4.78
N ALA A 57 1.36 4.62 5.34
CA ALA A 57 1.32 4.85 6.77
C ALA A 57 0.75 3.62 7.50
N LEU A 58 -0.39 3.11 7.05
CA LEU A 58 -1.04 1.93 7.61
C LEU A 58 -0.15 0.68 7.51
N SER A 59 0.55 0.49 6.39
CA SER A 59 1.50 -0.62 6.24
C SER A 59 2.64 -0.55 7.26
N ARG A 60 3.18 0.65 7.53
CA ARG A 60 4.21 0.83 8.56
C ARG A 60 3.67 0.64 9.97
N LEU A 61 2.48 1.19 10.25
CA LEU A 61 1.82 1.01 11.54
C LEU A 61 1.51 -0.46 11.80
N ALA A 62 1.02 -1.19 10.80
CA ALA A 62 0.75 -2.62 10.90
C ALA A 62 2.03 -3.43 11.17
N LYS A 63 3.14 -3.10 10.51
CA LYS A 63 4.46 -3.72 10.80
C LYS A 63 4.93 -3.41 12.22
N GLY A 64 4.79 -2.16 12.67
CA GLY A 64 5.15 -1.76 14.04
C GLY A 64 4.29 -2.48 15.07
N ALA A 65 2.97 -2.48 14.89
CA ALA A 65 2.03 -3.19 15.76
C ALA A 65 2.31 -4.70 15.79
N ALA A 66 2.61 -5.32 14.64
CA ALA A 66 2.99 -6.73 14.60
C ALA A 66 4.27 -7.02 15.41
N HIS A 67 5.27 -6.13 15.33
CA HIS A 67 6.52 -6.29 16.09
C HIS A 67 6.32 -6.07 17.59
N THR A 68 5.46 -5.12 17.99
CA THR A 68 5.22 -4.80 19.41
C THR A 68 4.25 -5.78 20.09
N PHE A 69 3.19 -6.22 19.39
CA PHE A 69 2.17 -7.11 19.97
C PHE A 69 2.40 -8.60 19.70
N LEU A 70 3.01 -8.94 18.57
CA LEU A 70 3.16 -10.33 18.11
C LEU A 70 4.62 -10.79 18.09
N GLY A 71 5.57 -9.89 18.37
CA GLY A 71 6.98 -10.20 18.54
C GLY A 71 7.19 -11.04 19.80
N LYS A 72 7.07 -12.36 19.65
CA LYS A 72 7.45 -13.33 20.68
C LYS A 72 8.98 -13.42 20.67
N GLU A 73 9.61 -13.44 21.85
CA GLU A 73 11.05 -13.57 21.99
C GLU A 73 11.53 -14.81 21.21
N THR A 74 12.61 -14.67 20.43
CA THR A 74 13.16 -15.75 19.59
C THR A 74 13.59 -16.98 20.41
N ASP A 75 13.78 -16.78 21.71
CA ASP A 75 14.21 -17.76 22.71
C ASP A 75 13.04 -18.54 23.37
N PHE A 76 11.80 -18.30 22.93
CA PHE A 76 10.61 -18.88 23.58
C PHE A 76 10.59 -20.42 23.59
N TYR A 77 11.24 -21.07 22.63
CA TYR A 77 11.31 -22.54 22.54
C TYR A 77 12.56 -23.14 23.20
N GLU A 78 13.59 -22.35 23.48
CA GLU A 78 14.84 -22.82 24.12
C GLU A 78 14.75 -22.76 25.65
N LYS A 79 13.76 -22.06 26.21
CA LYS A 79 13.59 -21.86 27.66
C LYS A 79 13.17 -23.10 28.45
N HIS A 80 12.94 -24.24 27.80
CA HIS A 80 12.42 -25.46 28.44
C HIS A 80 13.48 -26.53 28.77
N GLU A 81 14.78 -26.26 28.65
CA GLU A 81 15.86 -27.23 28.95
C GLU A 81 16.77 -26.88 30.14
N LYS A 82 16.20 -26.43 31.26
CA LYS A 82 16.93 -26.41 32.55
C LYS A 82 16.11 -26.95 33.71
#